data_AF-A0A3N2D5B1-F1
#
_entry.id   AF-A0A3N2D5B1-F1
#
_cell.length_a   1.000
_cell.length_b   1.000
_cell.length_c   1.000
_cell.angle_alpha   90.00
_cell.angle_beta   90.00
_cell.angle_gamma   90.00
#
_symmetry.space_group_name_H-M   'P 1'
#
loop_
_entity.id
_entity.type
_entity.pdbx_description
1 polymer ?
#
loop_
_entity_poly.entity_id
_entity_poly.type
_entity_poly.pdbx_seq_one_letter_code
_entity_poly.pdbx_strand_id
1 'polypeptide(L)'
;MNNFTVEQLVTDYPLVKKLIALEEVSWFNPGITTLEQGLPHVGLDSTDVQGASDRLARFAPYLVKVFPETAVTAGIIESEVVEIPKMKAQLEQLFGGKIKGKLLLKKDSHLAISGSIKARGGIYEVLVHAEKLAIEAGLLTVSDDYSKLFSDEFRAFFSQYSIAVGSTGNLGMSIGMMSAKLGFTVSVHMSADARQWKKDKLRFHGVNVVEYSEDYGVAVEQGRAEAEKDPMCFFIDDENSQTLFLGYSVAGERLKRQFAERSIVVDEHHPLFVYLPCGVGGGPGGVAFGLKMAFGDNVHCVFAEPTHSPCMLLGVHTGLHDGIAVQDIGIDNITAADGLAVGRASGFVGRAMERLLDGYYTVSDQRMYDLLGLLNQVEGIKLEPSALAGMFGPVLVADNAEYLERINMTDAKMESATHLVWATGGGMVPAEEMDKYLAKSTLV
;
A
#
# COMPACT_ATOMS: atom_id res chain seq x y z
N MET A 1 -25.74 11.65 -5.73
CA MET A 1 -25.97 11.42 -7.16
C MET A 1 -25.12 12.41 -7.92
N ASN A 2 -24.13 11.93 -8.66
CA ASN A 2 -23.25 12.81 -9.42
C ASN A 2 -23.97 13.33 -10.67
N ASN A 3 -23.69 14.58 -11.04
CA ASN A 3 -24.33 15.26 -12.17
C ASN A 3 -23.62 15.01 -13.52
N PHE A 4 -22.88 13.92 -13.68
CA PHE A 4 -22.19 13.60 -14.93
C PHE A 4 -22.84 12.43 -15.67
N THR A 5 -22.72 12.42 -17.00
CA THR A 5 -22.98 11.24 -17.83
C THR A 5 -21.65 10.62 -18.29
N VAL A 6 -21.64 9.32 -18.58
CA VAL A 6 -20.43 8.64 -19.08
C VAL A 6 -19.99 9.25 -20.41
N GLU A 7 -20.93 9.61 -21.29
CA GLU A 7 -20.64 10.27 -22.57
C GLU A 7 -19.96 11.63 -22.37
N GLN A 8 -20.41 12.40 -21.38
CA GLN A 8 -19.78 13.68 -21.04
C GLN A 8 -18.36 13.46 -20.49
N LEU A 9 -18.18 12.53 -19.55
CA LEU A 9 -16.86 12.20 -19.01
C LEU A 9 -15.87 11.77 -20.09
N VAL A 10 -16.29 10.93 -21.03
CA VAL A 10 -15.43 10.49 -22.14
C VAL A 10 -15.09 11.65 -23.09
N THR A 11 -16.00 12.61 -23.26
CA THR A 11 -15.76 13.80 -24.09
C THR A 11 -14.75 14.73 -23.43
N ASP A 12 -14.92 15.00 -22.13
CA ASP A 12 -14.07 15.93 -21.36
C ASP A 12 -12.70 15.29 -21.04
N TYR A 13 -12.66 13.97 -20.85
CA TYR A 13 -11.48 13.19 -20.48
C TYR A 13 -11.32 11.95 -21.39
N PRO A 14 -10.74 12.09 -22.59
CA PRO A 14 -10.65 11.00 -23.57
C PRO A 14 -9.95 9.72 -23.08
N LEU A 15 -9.08 9.82 -22.06
CA LEU A 15 -8.45 8.67 -21.42
C LEU A 15 -9.47 7.72 -20.77
N VAL A 16 -10.61 8.24 -20.30
CA VAL A 16 -11.69 7.43 -19.71
C VAL A 16 -12.21 6.39 -20.70
N LYS A 17 -12.23 6.70 -22.01
CA LYS A 17 -12.61 5.71 -23.03
C LYS A 17 -11.71 4.47 -23.02
N LYS A 18 -10.41 4.67 -22.81
CA LYS A 18 -9.43 3.58 -22.74
C LYS A 18 -9.57 2.78 -21.44
N LEU A 19 -9.88 3.44 -20.33
CA LEU A 19 -10.20 2.77 -19.07
C LEU A 19 -11.43 1.86 -19.21
N ILE A 20 -12.51 2.36 -19.83
CA ILE A 20 -13.73 1.56 -20.10
C ILE A 20 -13.41 0.35 -20.98
N ALA A 21 -12.47 0.50 -21.93
CA ALA A 21 -12.01 -0.58 -22.79
C ALA A 21 -11.03 -1.56 -22.11
N LEU A 22 -10.71 -1.33 -20.82
CA LEU A 22 -9.77 -2.12 -20.03
C LEU A 22 -8.36 -2.18 -20.66
N GLU A 23 -8.00 -1.14 -21.41
CA GLU A 23 -6.67 -0.99 -21.97
C GLU A 23 -5.67 -0.66 -20.85
N GLU A 24 -4.45 -1.20 -20.94
CA GLU A 24 -3.34 -0.72 -20.14
C GLU A 24 -2.99 0.71 -20.58
N VAL A 25 -3.05 1.66 -19.66
CA VAL A 25 -2.80 3.08 -19.91
C VAL A 25 -1.78 3.63 -18.93
N SER A 26 -1.08 4.69 -19.33
CA SER A 26 -0.24 5.49 -18.44
C SER A 26 -0.60 6.96 -18.59
N TRP A 27 -0.77 7.66 -17.47
CA TRP A 27 -0.98 9.09 -17.41
C TRP A 27 0.02 9.71 -16.43
N PHE A 28 0.93 10.53 -16.95
CA PHE A 28 1.86 11.29 -16.13
C PHE A 28 1.27 12.65 -15.83
N ASN A 29 1.13 12.96 -14.55
CA ASN A 29 0.41 14.12 -14.06
C ASN A 29 1.12 15.42 -14.51
N PRO A 30 0.45 16.29 -15.28
CA PRO A 30 1.03 17.58 -15.66
C PRO A 30 0.99 18.62 -14.53
N GLY A 31 0.22 18.37 -13.46
CA GLY A 31 0.00 19.28 -12.33
C GLY A 31 0.87 19.01 -11.10
N ILE A 32 2.00 18.31 -11.25
CA ILE A 32 2.95 18.12 -10.14
C ILE A 32 3.63 19.43 -9.75
N THR A 33 3.98 19.54 -8.47
CA THR A 33 4.63 20.71 -7.90
C THR A 33 5.89 20.31 -7.14
N THR A 34 6.68 21.29 -6.71
CA THR A 34 7.70 21.05 -5.68
C THR A 34 7.04 20.63 -4.36
N LEU A 35 7.81 20.01 -3.48
CA LEU A 35 7.37 19.64 -2.15
C LEU A 35 6.87 20.87 -1.38
N GLU A 36 7.60 21.99 -1.46
CA GLU A 36 7.22 23.24 -0.79
C GLU A 36 5.80 23.70 -1.17
N GLN A 37 5.45 23.59 -2.46
CA GLN A 37 4.14 23.99 -2.97
C GLN A 37 3.06 22.94 -2.69
N GLY A 38 3.39 21.65 -2.71
CA GLY A 38 2.43 20.56 -2.53
C GLY A 38 2.11 20.27 -1.06
N LEU A 39 3.07 20.44 -0.15
CA LEU A 39 2.96 20.08 1.27
C LEU A 39 1.75 20.72 1.99
N PRO A 40 1.42 22.02 1.77
CA PRO A 40 0.26 22.63 2.41
C PRO A 40 -1.08 21.95 2.08
N HIS A 41 -1.15 21.18 0.98
CA HIS A 41 -2.36 20.46 0.57
C HIS A 41 -2.51 19.08 1.21
N VAL A 42 -1.44 18.54 1.82
CA VAL A 42 -1.48 17.20 2.43
C VAL A 42 -2.24 17.22 3.76
N GLY A 43 -2.15 18.32 4.51
CA GLY A 43 -2.73 18.44 5.85
C GLY A 43 -1.98 17.67 6.94
N LEU A 44 -0.80 17.13 6.62
CA LEU A 44 0.14 16.46 7.52
C LEU A 44 1.56 16.94 7.19
N ASP A 45 2.47 16.89 8.17
CA ASP A 45 3.86 17.32 7.99
C ASP A 45 4.89 16.33 8.57
N SER A 46 6.17 16.72 8.53
CA SER A 46 7.28 15.88 9.03
C SER A 46 7.18 15.56 10.52
N THR A 47 6.53 16.41 11.32
CA THR A 47 6.30 16.22 12.75
C THR A 47 5.35 15.07 12.99
N ASP A 48 4.31 14.93 12.17
CA ASP A 48 3.37 13.80 12.25
C ASP A 48 4.06 12.48 11.91
N VAL A 49 4.92 12.47 10.89
CA VAL A 49 5.73 11.31 10.52
C VAL A 49 6.69 10.93 11.66
N GLN A 50 7.35 11.92 12.26
CA GLN A 50 8.24 11.69 13.41
C GLN A 50 7.46 11.13 14.60
N GLY A 51 6.28 11.68 14.91
CA GLY A 51 5.41 11.19 15.98
C GLY A 51 4.98 9.73 15.76
N ALA A 52 4.76 9.32 14.51
CA ALA A 52 4.50 7.92 14.16
C ALA A 52 5.73 7.03 14.37
N SER A 53 6.92 7.49 13.96
CA SER A 53 8.17 6.77 14.19
C SER A 53 8.48 6.59 15.67
N ASP A 54 8.35 7.66 16.46
CA ASP A 54 8.59 7.65 17.92
C ASP A 54 7.63 6.70 18.64
N ARG A 55 6.37 6.65 18.20
CA ARG A 55 5.40 5.68 18.72
C ARG A 55 5.82 4.24 18.43
N LEU A 56 6.18 3.94 17.18
CA LEU A 56 6.67 2.60 16.84
C LEU A 56 7.92 2.23 17.65
N ALA A 57 8.80 3.19 17.94
CA ALA A 57 9.95 2.97 18.81
C ALA A 57 9.54 2.63 20.25
N ARG A 58 8.53 3.30 20.81
CA ARG A 58 7.98 2.96 22.14
C ARG A 58 7.41 1.54 22.17
N PHE A 59 6.76 1.08 21.09
CA PHE A 59 6.21 -0.26 21.00
C PHE A 59 7.23 -1.36 20.71
N ALA A 60 8.46 -1.03 20.32
CA ALA A 60 9.47 -2.03 19.94
C ALA A 60 9.71 -3.10 21.04
N PRO A 61 9.85 -2.77 22.34
CA PRO A 61 10.00 -3.76 23.41
C PRO A 61 8.79 -4.69 23.57
N TYR A 62 7.57 -4.18 23.34
CA TYR A 62 6.36 -5.00 23.30
C TYR A 62 6.43 -6.01 22.15
N LEU A 63 6.72 -5.52 20.93
CA LEU A 63 6.78 -6.33 19.71
C LEU A 63 7.78 -7.48 19.84
N VAL A 64 8.96 -7.25 20.42
CA VAL A 64 9.95 -8.32 20.71
C VAL A 64 9.35 -9.45 21.56
N LYS A 65 8.54 -9.13 22.57
CA LYS A 65 7.93 -10.14 23.45
C LYS A 65 6.83 -10.92 22.74
N VAL A 66 6.01 -10.25 21.95
CA VAL A 66 4.79 -10.85 21.39
C VAL A 66 5.01 -11.51 20.03
N PHE A 67 5.99 -11.05 19.26
CA PHE A 67 6.37 -11.58 17.95
C PHE A 67 7.86 -11.91 17.94
N PRO A 68 8.26 -13.13 18.32
CA PRO A 68 9.68 -13.51 18.43
C PRO A 68 10.50 -13.28 17.15
N GLU A 69 9.87 -13.32 15.98
CA GLU A 69 10.50 -13.01 14.69
C GLU A 69 11.00 -11.56 14.56
N THR A 70 10.48 -10.61 15.37
CA THR A 70 10.98 -9.23 15.40
C THR A 70 12.17 -9.05 16.34
N ALA A 71 12.61 -10.09 17.06
CA ALA A 71 13.74 -9.97 17.99
C ALA A 71 15.04 -9.62 17.25
N VAL A 72 15.24 -10.14 16.05
CA VAL A 72 16.43 -9.88 15.22
C VAL A 72 16.54 -8.42 14.76
N THR A 73 15.42 -7.70 14.74
CA THR A 73 15.34 -6.27 14.43
C THR A 73 15.03 -5.42 15.67
N ALA A 74 15.19 -5.98 16.87
CA ALA A 74 14.89 -5.32 18.15
C ALA A 74 13.48 -4.70 18.20
N GLY A 75 12.48 -5.38 17.62
CA GLY A 75 11.08 -4.95 17.60
C GLY A 75 10.70 -4.03 16.45
N ILE A 76 11.66 -3.68 15.59
CA ILE A 76 11.40 -2.84 14.42
C ILE A 76 10.79 -3.69 13.30
N ILE A 77 9.56 -3.37 12.90
CA ILE A 77 8.92 -3.94 11.71
C ILE A 77 9.48 -3.20 10.48
N GLU A 78 10.36 -3.86 9.73
CA GLU A 78 10.99 -3.31 8.52
C GLU A 78 11.35 -4.41 7.51
N SER A 79 11.44 -4.06 6.23
CA SER A 79 11.71 -4.99 5.13
C SER A 79 13.02 -4.69 4.41
N GLU A 80 13.55 -5.68 3.71
CA GLU A 80 14.75 -5.53 2.89
C GLU A 80 14.53 -4.66 1.64
N VAL A 81 15.63 -4.10 1.15
CA VAL A 81 15.77 -3.56 -0.21
C VAL A 81 16.88 -4.33 -0.91
N VAL A 82 16.58 -4.85 -2.10
CA VAL A 82 17.51 -5.64 -2.92
C VAL A 82 17.57 -5.10 -4.34
N GLU A 83 18.72 -5.23 -5.01
CA GLU A 83 18.79 -5.04 -6.48
C GLU A 83 18.21 -6.28 -7.18
N ILE A 84 17.51 -6.08 -8.30
CA ILE A 84 16.93 -7.14 -9.15
C ILE A 84 17.42 -7.01 -10.60
N PRO A 85 18.74 -7.14 -10.85
CA PRO A 85 19.34 -6.86 -12.14
C PRO A 85 18.95 -7.87 -13.23
N LYS A 86 18.63 -9.11 -12.87
CA LYS A 86 18.19 -10.11 -13.86
C LYS A 86 16.76 -9.82 -14.29
N MET A 87 15.91 -9.41 -13.36
CA MET A 87 14.55 -8.96 -13.69
C MET A 87 14.60 -7.75 -14.63
N LYS A 88 15.47 -6.77 -14.35
CA LYS A 88 15.70 -5.63 -15.24
C LYS A 88 16.06 -6.05 -16.67
N ALA A 89 17.03 -6.94 -16.81
CA ALA A 89 17.46 -7.43 -18.12
C ALA A 89 16.32 -8.15 -18.87
N GLN A 90 15.47 -8.90 -18.16
CA GLN A 90 14.32 -9.55 -18.75
C GLN A 90 13.22 -8.56 -19.19
N LEU A 91 12.96 -7.51 -18.39
CA LEU A 91 12.03 -6.45 -18.78
C LEU A 91 12.51 -5.74 -20.06
N GLU A 92 13.79 -5.39 -20.15
CA GLU A 92 14.39 -4.77 -21.33
C GLU A 92 14.30 -5.68 -22.57
N GLN A 93 14.50 -7.00 -22.37
CA GLN A 93 14.42 -7.97 -23.45
C GLN A 93 12.98 -8.14 -23.97
N LEU A 94 11.99 -8.23 -23.08
CA LEU A 94 10.60 -8.53 -23.44
C LEU A 94 9.86 -7.34 -24.03
N PHE A 95 10.05 -6.15 -23.46
CA PHE A 95 9.28 -4.97 -23.82
C PHE A 95 10.04 -3.99 -24.74
N GLY A 96 11.32 -4.26 -24.98
CA GLY A 96 12.19 -3.34 -25.70
C GLY A 96 12.56 -2.12 -24.83
N GLY A 97 13.50 -1.32 -25.32
CA GLY A 97 14.00 -0.16 -24.59
C GLY A 97 15.03 -0.51 -23.51
N LYS A 98 15.66 0.53 -22.96
CA LYS A 98 16.66 0.42 -21.89
C LYS A 98 16.11 1.09 -20.64
N ILE A 99 15.99 0.33 -19.56
CA ILE A 99 15.74 0.89 -18.23
C ILE A 99 17.09 1.44 -17.76
N LYS A 100 17.30 2.75 -17.85
CA LYS A 100 18.57 3.37 -17.43
C LYS A 100 18.73 3.30 -15.90
N GLY A 101 19.98 3.30 -15.42
CA GLY A 101 20.26 3.20 -13.99
C GLY A 101 20.02 1.81 -13.39
N LYS A 102 19.62 1.76 -12.11
CA LYS A 102 19.46 0.52 -11.34
C LYS A 102 17.99 0.17 -11.13
N LEU A 103 17.68 -1.13 -11.01
CA LEU A 103 16.36 -1.61 -10.60
C LEU A 103 16.44 -2.34 -9.26
N LEU A 104 15.67 -1.86 -8.29
CA LEU A 104 15.59 -2.34 -6.92
C LEU A 104 14.17 -2.77 -6.59
N LEU A 105 14.05 -3.63 -5.57
CA LEU A 105 12.80 -4.09 -5.00
C LEU A 105 12.76 -3.82 -3.50
N LYS A 106 11.75 -3.08 -3.03
CA LYS A 106 11.42 -2.94 -1.61
C LYS A 106 10.47 -4.09 -1.21
N LYS A 107 10.92 -4.98 -0.32
CA LYS A 107 10.24 -6.25 -0.02
C LYS A 107 9.22 -6.12 1.12
N ASP A 108 8.30 -5.18 1.03
CA ASP A 108 7.21 -5.09 2.04
C ASP A 108 6.32 -6.34 2.07
N SER A 109 6.34 -7.12 1.00
CA SER A 109 5.86 -8.48 0.91
C SER A 109 6.42 -9.45 1.94
N HIS A 110 7.53 -9.11 2.59
CA HIS A 110 8.22 -9.94 3.58
C HIS A 110 8.29 -9.26 4.96
N LEU A 111 7.50 -8.21 5.20
CA LEU A 111 7.42 -7.63 6.54
C LEU A 111 7.00 -8.69 7.56
N ALA A 112 7.62 -8.64 8.73
CA ALA A 112 7.24 -9.49 9.86
C ALA A 112 5.74 -9.32 10.19
N ILE A 113 5.21 -10.29 10.93
CA ILE A 113 3.84 -10.36 11.45
C ILE A 113 2.82 -10.69 10.39
N SER A 114 2.75 -9.92 9.30
CA SER A 114 1.68 -10.08 8.31
C SER A 114 2.11 -10.02 6.84
N GLY A 115 3.40 -10.18 6.53
CA GLY A 115 3.92 -10.44 5.18
C GLY A 115 3.42 -9.52 4.07
N SER A 116 3.19 -8.24 4.39
CA SER A 116 2.65 -7.26 3.45
C SER A 116 2.86 -5.83 3.95
N ILE A 117 2.70 -4.85 3.05
CA ILE A 117 2.75 -3.41 3.37
C ILE A 117 1.81 -3.04 4.52
N LYS A 118 0.71 -3.77 4.71
CA LYS A 118 -0.29 -3.55 5.76
C LYS A 118 0.28 -3.76 7.17
N ALA A 119 1.43 -4.44 7.30
CA ALA A 119 2.21 -4.52 8.54
C ALA A 119 2.79 -3.15 8.98
N ARG A 120 2.73 -2.13 8.11
CA ARG A 120 3.01 -0.74 8.48
C ARG A 120 1.74 -0.09 9.03
N GLY A 121 0.91 0.50 8.17
CA GLY A 121 -0.28 1.26 8.56
C GLY A 121 -1.25 0.49 9.44
N GLY A 122 -1.64 -0.74 9.05
CA GLY A 122 -2.64 -1.52 9.78
C GLY A 122 -2.21 -1.89 11.20
N ILE A 123 -0.95 -2.29 11.37
CA ILE A 123 -0.39 -2.52 12.72
C ILE A 123 -0.33 -1.19 13.49
N TYR A 124 0.19 -0.14 12.87
CA TYR A 124 0.32 1.17 13.51
C TYR A 124 -1.02 1.73 14.03
N GLU A 125 -2.10 1.62 13.26
CA GLU A 125 -3.45 2.02 13.68
C GLU A 125 -3.89 1.33 14.98
N VAL A 126 -3.70 0.01 15.05
CA VAL A 126 -4.02 -0.78 16.24
C VAL A 126 -3.18 -0.34 17.44
N LEU A 127 -1.88 -0.08 17.22
CA LEU A 127 -0.98 0.37 18.29
C LEU A 127 -1.33 1.77 18.79
N VAL A 128 -1.72 2.70 17.89
CA VAL A 128 -2.21 4.03 18.27
C VAL A 128 -3.45 3.92 19.14
N HIS A 129 -4.41 3.08 18.74
CA HIS A 129 -5.63 2.88 19.51
C HIS A 129 -5.34 2.28 20.90
N ALA A 130 -4.48 1.26 20.97
CA ALA A 130 -4.08 0.64 22.22
C ALA A 130 -3.34 1.60 23.17
N GLU A 131 -2.40 2.39 22.65
CA GLU A 131 -1.68 3.41 23.43
C GLU A 131 -2.65 4.44 24.01
N LYS A 132 -3.56 4.95 23.17
CA LYS A 132 -4.56 5.94 23.57
C LYS A 132 -5.42 5.42 24.73
N LEU A 133 -6.04 4.25 24.57
CA LEU A 133 -6.90 3.66 25.60
C LEU A 133 -6.15 3.45 26.93
N ALA A 134 -4.94 2.91 26.86
CA ALA A 134 -4.14 2.63 28.06
C ALA A 134 -3.70 3.91 28.79
N ILE A 135 -3.36 4.98 28.05
CA ILE A 135 -3.02 6.28 28.63
C ILE A 135 -4.26 6.95 29.24
N GLU A 136 -5.40 6.95 28.53
CA GLU A 136 -6.64 7.54 29.01
C GLU A 136 -7.17 6.85 30.28
N ALA A 137 -6.94 5.55 30.41
CA ALA A 137 -7.23 4.78 31.62
C ALA A 137 -6.22 5.00 32.76
N GLY A 138 -5.13 5.75 32.53
CA GLY A 138 -4.06 5.96 33.51
C GLY A 138 -3.18 4.73 33.78
N LEU A 139 -3.25 3.71 32.90
CA LEU A 139 -2.51 2.46 33.03
C LEU A 139 -1.12 2.53 32.38
N LEU A 140 -0.91 3.46 31.45
CA LEU A 140 0.32 3.63 30.68
C LEU A 140 0.73 5.09 30.63
N THR A 141 2.04 5.36 30.60
CA THR A 141 2.61 6.66 30.24
C THR A 141 3.58 6.54 29.07
N VAL A 142 3.84 7.62 28.34
CA VAL A 142 4.79 7.61 27.20
C VAL A 142 6.23 7.31 27.59
N SER A 143 6.58 7.41 28.87
CA SER A 143 7.91 7.08 29.41
C SER A 143 8.04 5.64 29.91
N ASP A 144 6.95 4.87 29.95
CA ASP A 144 6.99 3.49 30.41
C ASP A 144 7.73 2.58 29.41
N ASP A 145 8.24 1.44 29.90
CA ASP A 145 8.60 0.32 29.04
C ASP A 145 7.32 -0.42 28.59
N TYR A 146 7.00 -0.35 27.30
CA TYR A 146 5.77 -0.93 26.74
C TYR A 146 5.79 -2.44 26.75
N SER A 147 6.92 -3.08 27.11
CA SER A 147 6.96 -4.51 27.38
C SER A 147 5.99 -4.95 28.49
N LYS A 148 5.46 -4.01 29.31
CA LYS A 148 4.37 -4.23 30.27
C LYS A 148 3.02 -4.53 29.63
N LEU A 149 2.78 -4.12 28.39
CA LEU A 149 1.54 -4.41 27.64
C LEU A 149 1.36 -5.91 27.38
N PHE A 150 2.43 -6.69 27.52
CA PHE A 150 2.37 -8.16 27.53
C PHE A 150 2.18 -8.68 28.97
N SER A 151 1.05 -8.34 29.58
CA SER A 151 0.62 -8.85 30.90
C SER A 151 -0.85 -9.28 30.87
N ASP A 152 -1.24 -10.15 31.80
CA ASP A 152 -2.64 -10.57 31.93
C ASP A 152 -3.58 -9.40 32.29
N GLU A 153 -3.07 -8.41 33.03
CA GLU A 153 -3.78 -7.18 33.35
C GLU A 153 -4.12 -6.37 32.09
N PHE A 154 -3.13 -6.12 31.22
CA PHE A 154 -3.37 -5.40 29.96
C PHE A 154 -4.24 -6.20 29.00
N ARG A 155 -4.08 -7.53 28.96
CA ARG A 155 -4.95 -8.38 28.15
C ARG A 155 -6.40 -8.31 28.62
N ALA A 156 -6.65 -8.34 29.93
CA ALA A 156 -7.97 -8.18 30.50
C ALA A 156 -8.54 -6.77 30.23
N PHE A 157 -7.70 -5.72 30.30
CA PHE A 157 -8.08 -4.37 29.93
C PHE A 157 -8.52 -4.27 28.45
N PHE A 158 -7.68 -4.68 27.51
CA PHE A 158 -7.99 -4.59 26.08
C PHE A 158 -9.17 -5.49 25.66
N SER A 159 -9.44 -6.58 26.39
CA SER A 159 -10.61 -7.44 26.13
C SER A 159 -11.96 -6.77 26.35
N GLN A 160 -12.00 -5.62 27.02
CA GLN A 160 -13.20 -4.79 27.20
C GLN A 160 -13.55 -3.97 25.96
N TYR A 161 -12.64 -3.90 24.99
CA TYR A 161 -12.79 -3.15 23.74
C TYR A 161 -12.78 -4.08 22.54
N SER A 162 -13.37 -3.62 21.44
CA SER A 162 -13.38 -4.35 20.19
C SER A 162 -12.87 -3.52 19.02
N ILE A 163 -12.31 -4.21 18.02
CA ILE A 163 -11.88 -3.61 16.75
C ILE A 163 -12.58 -4.33 15.61
N ALA A 164 -13.18 -3.56 14.71
CA ALA A 164 -13.82 -4.06 13.51
C ALA A 164 -13.12 -3.49 12.27
N VAL A 165 -13.02 -4.28 11.20
CA VAL A 165 -12.51 -3.81 9.90
C VAL A 165 -13.20 -4.53 8.75
N GLY A 166 -13.58 -3.77 7.72
CA GLY A 166 -13.98 -4.33 6.42
C GLY A 166 -12.76 -4.52 5.53
N SER A 167 -12.40 -5.75 5.20
CA SER A 167 -11.27 -6.03 4.29
C SER A 167 -11.29 -7.46 3.78
N THR A 168 -11.17 -7.65 2.48
CA THR A 168 -10.99 -8.97 1.84
C THR A 168 -9.53 -9.39 1.73
N GLY A 169 -8.60 -8.48 2.05
CA GLY A 169 -7.17 -8.61 1.77
C GLY A 169 -6.27 -8.52 3.01
N ASN A 170 -5.06 -8.02 2.79
CA ASN A 170 -4.01 -8.03 3.81
C ASN A 170 -4.27 -7.06 4.97
N LEU A 171 -5.14 -6.06 4.81
CA LEU A 171 -5.44 -5.09 5.88
C LEU A 171 -6.15 -5.79 7.04
N GLY A 172 -7.19 -6.58 6.73
CA GLY A 172 -7.89 -7.41 7.71
C GLY A 172 -6.94 -8.39 8.43
N MET A 173 -5.98 -8.97 7.70
CA MET A 173 -4.95 -9.84 8.30
C MET A 173 -4.06 -9.10 9.31
N SER A 174 -3.49 -7.95 8.92
CA SER A 174 -2.60 -7.18 9.80
C SER A 174 -3.30 -6.68 11.06
N ILE A 175 -4.49 -6.10 10.90
CA ILE A 175 -5.30 -5.62 12.03
C ILE A 175 -5.72 -6.80 12.90
N GLY A 176 -6.29 -7.85 12.28
CA GLY A 176 -6.75 -9.05 12.98
C GLY A 176 -5.69 -9.65 13.88
N MET A 177 -4.50 -9.90 13.33
CA MET A 177 -3.40 -10.53 14.05
C MET A 177 -2.83 -9.64 15.17
N MET A 178 -2.69 -8.33 14.94
CA MET A 178 -2.16 -7.41 15.95
C MET A 178 -3.18 -7.18 17.08
N SER A 179 -4.44 -6.93 16.73
CA SER A 179 -5.51 -6.67 17.71
C SER A 179 -5.76 -7.88 18.61
N ALA A 180 -5.83 -9.09 18.02
CA ALA A 180 -5.99 -10.32 18.80
C ALA A 180 -4.80 -10.58 19.73
N LYS A 181 -3.58 -10.16 19.32
CA LYS A 181 -2.38 -10.33 20.15
C LYS A 181 -2.34 -9.39 21.35
N LEU A 182 -2.85 -8.17 21.22
CA LEU A 182 -3.02 -7.22 22.33
C LEU A 182 -4.13 -7.66 23.30
N GLY A 183 -5.13 -8.37 22.80
CA GLY A 183 -6.23 -8.90 23.61
C GLY A 183 -7.59 -8.27 23.31
N PHE A 184 -7.70 -7.45 22.27
CA PHE A 184 -8.99 -6.95 21.79
C PHE A 184 -9.88 -8.08 21.29
N THR A 185 -11.19 -7.90 21.39
CA THR A 185 -12.13 -8.66 20.58
C THR A 185 -12.09 -8.13 19.15
N VAL A 186 -11.99 -8.99 18.13
CA VAL A 186 -11.78 -8.54 16.75
C VAL A 186 -12.77 -9.15 15.78
N SER A 187 -13.39 -8.33 14.93
CA SER A 187 -14.17 -8.77 13.78
C SER A 187 -13.54 -8.29 12.47
N VAL A 188 -13.44 -9.19 11.50
CA VAL A 188 -13.04 -8.88 10.13
C VAL A 188 -14.19 -9.24 9.21
N HIS A 189 -14.73 -8.22 8.56
CA HIS A 189 -15.86 -8.29 7.65
C HIS A 189 -15.31 -8.47 6.23
N MET A 190 -15.61 -9.60 5.59
CA MET A 190 -15.07 -10.00 4.28
C MET A 190 -16.21 -10.36 3.34
N SER A 191 -16.02 -10.13 2.03
CA SER A 191 -16.88 -10.78 1.03
C SER A 191 -16.62 -12.29 1.01
N ALA A 192 -17.64 -13.05 0.59
CA ALA A 192 -17.56 -14.50 0.46
C ALA A 192 -16.44 -14.94 -0.50
N ASP A 193 -16.13 -14.12 -1.50
CA ASP A 193 -15.08 -14.37 -2.50
C ASP A 193 -13.65 -14.19 -1.96
N ALA A 194 -13.49 -13.70 -0.72
CA ALA A 194 -12.18 -13.62 -0.09
C ALA A 194 -11.51 -14.99 0.01
N ARG A 195 -10.18 -15.02 -0.17
CA ARG A 195 -9.40 -16.26 -0.20
C ARG A 195 -9.54 -17.04 1.11
N GLN A 196 -9.88 -18.32 1.00
CA GLN A 196 -10.15 -19.18 2.17
C GLN A 196 -8.97 -19.22 3.15
N TRP A 197 -7.74 -19.29 2.67
CA TRP A 197 -6.55 -19.32 3.54
C TRP A 197 -6.41 -18.07 4.42
N LYS A 198 -6.88 -16.90 3.96
CA LYS A 198 -6.88 -15.66 4.76
C LYS A 198 -7.90 -15.77 5.90
N LYS A 199 -9.11 -16.27 5.60
CA LYS A 199 -10.17 -16.53 6.59
C LYS A 199 -9.70 -17.52 7.66
N ASP A 200 -9.09 -18.62 7.23
CA ASP A 200 -8.60 -19.67 8.14
C ASP A 200 -7.47 -19.15 9.02
N LYS A 201 -6.55 -18.35 8.46
CA LYS A 201 -5.48 -17.71 9.24
C LYS A 201 -6.04 -16.76 10.30
N LEU A 202 -7.01 -15.91 9.95
CA LEU A 202 -7.68 -15.01 10.90
C LEU A 202 -8.36 -15.79 12.03
N ARG A 203 -9.14 -16.83 11.70
CA ARG A 203 -9.81 -17.71 12.68
C ARG A 203 -8.81 -18.41 13.59
N PHE A 204 -7.69 -18.88 13.05
CA PHE A 204 -6.60 -19.47 13.82
C PHE A 204 -6.04 -18.50 14.88
N HIS A 205 -6.01 -17.20 14.57
CA HIS A 205 -5.60 -16.14 15.51
C HIS A 205 -6.73 -15.66 16.44
N GLY A 206 -7.89 -16.32 16.46
CA GLY A 206 -9.01 -15.96 17.34
C GLY A 206 -9.83 -14.76 16.85
N VAL A 207 -9.69 -14.38 15.58
CA VAL A 207 -10.47 -13.30 14.96
C VAL A 207 -11.83 -13.84 14.51
N ASN A 208 -12.90 -13.08 14.80
CA ASN A 208 -14.22 -13.34 14.26
C ASN A 208 -14.27 -12.93 12.79
N VAL A 209 -14.46 -13.89 11.88
CA VAL A 209 -14.55 -13.61 10.44
C VAL A 209 -16.02 -13.64 10.03
N VAL A 210 -16.55 -12.48 9.66
CA VAL A 210 -17.93 -12.29 9.20
C VAL A 210 -17.92 -12.25 7.67
N GLU A 211 -18.72 -13.11 7.05
CA GLU A 211 -18.76 -13.27 5.59
C GLU A 211 -20.09 -12.74 5.04
N TYR A 212 -20.00 -11.92 3.99
CA TYR A 212 -21.15 -11.37 3.26
C TYR A 212 -21.19 -11.96 1.85
N SER A 213 -22.39 -12.28 1.35
CA SER A 213 -22.57 -12.77 -0.03
C SER A 213 -22.30 -11.71 -1.09
N GLU A 214 -22.38 -10.44 -0.70
CA GLU A 214 -22.24 -9.25 -1.51
C GLU A 214 -20.76 -8.81 -1.64
N ASP A 215 -20.54 -7.73 -2.39
CA ASP A 215 -19.21 -7.20 -2.65
C ASP A 215 -18.52 -6.57 -1.43
N TYR A 216 -17.24 -6.21 -1.61
CA TYR A 216 -16.39 -5.59 -0.59
C TYR A 216 -17.01 -4.33 0.04
N GLY A 217 -17.67 -3.47 -0.76
CA GLY A 217 -18.22 -2.21 -0.26
C GLY A 217 -19.33 -2.46 0.75
N VAL A 218 -20.20 -3.45 0.48
CA VAL A 218 -21.24 -3.86 1.42
C VAL A 218 -20.66 -4.41 2.72
N ALA A 219 -19.58 -5.21 2.66
CA ALA A 219 -18.93 -5.72 3.86
C ALA A 219 -18.37 -4.60 4.76
N VAL A 220 -17.82 -3.53 4.16
CA VAL A 220 -17.34 -2.34 4.89
C VAL A 220 -18.51 -1.57 5.51
N GLU A 221 -19.57 -1.29 4.75
CA GLU A 221 -20.74 -0.57 5.24
C GLU A 221 -21.44 -1.30 6.40
N GLN A 222 -21.61 -2.61 6.28
CA GLN A 222 -22.22 -3.43 7.34
C GLN A 222 -21.33 -3.48 8.58
N GLY A 223 -20.02 -3.70 8.41
CA GLY A 223 -19.07 -3.68 9.53
C GLY A 223 -19.06 -2.33 10.26
N ARG A 224 -19.14 -1.22 9.52
CA ARG A 224 -19.23 0.13 10.09
C ARG A 224 -20.52 0.31 10.88
N ALA A 225 -21.66 -0.06 10.29
CA ALA A 225 -22.97 0.05 10.93
C ALA A 225 -23.11 -0.86 12.16
N GLU A 226 -22.40 -1.99 12.20
CA GLU A 226 -22.31 -2.85 13.38
C GLU A 226 -21.46 -2.22 14.48
N ALA A 227 -20.29 -1.67 14.14
CA ALA A 227 -19.41 -1.01 15.10
C ALA A 227 -20.05 0.25 15.71
N GLU A 228 -20.82 1.03 14.94
CA GLU A 228 -21.53 2.23 15.43
C GLU A 228 -22.55 1.92 16.55
N LYS A 229 -22.97 0.66 16.71
CA LYS A 229 -23.90 0.24 17.77
C LYS A 229 -23.20 -0.02 19.11
N ASP A 230 -21.87 -0.13 19.13
CA ASP A 230 -21.08 -0.42 20.31
C ASP A 230 -20.04 0.69 20.55
N PRO A 231 -20.18 1.52 21.60
CA PRO A 231 -19.23 2.59 21.88
C PRO A 231 -17.82 2.10 22.25
N MET A 232 -17.66 0.80 22.54
CA MET A 232 -16.36 0.17 22.78
C MET A 232 -15.77 -0.46 21.51
N CYS A 233 -16.45 -0.36 20.37
CA CYS A 233 -15.98 -0.85 19.08
C CYS A 233 -15.34 0.27 18.26
N PHE A 234 -14.09 0.07 17.88
CA PHE A 234 -13.40 0.93 16.93
C PHE A 234 -13.41 0.31 15.54
N PHE A 235 -14.12 0.95 14.60
CA PHE A 235 -14.08 0.57 13.19
C PHE A 235 -12.90 1.24 12.48
N ILE A 236 -12.01 0.44 11.90
CA ILE A 236 -10.89 0.95 11.11
C ILE A 236 -11.37 1.22 9.68
N ASP A 237 -11.34 2.50 9.32
CA ASP A 237 -11.77 3.02 8.03
C ASP A 237 -10.56 3.36 7.13
N ASP A 238 -10.29 2.51 6.13
CA ASP A 238 -9.15 2.68 5.24
C ASP A 238 -9.35 3.73 4.15
N GLU A 239 -10.58 4.19 3.95
CA GLU A 239 -10.91 5.24 2.99
C GLU A 239 -10.51 6.63 3.52
N ASN A 240 -10.46 6.81 4.84
CA ASN A 240 -10.33 8.13 5.49
C ASN A 240 -9.26 8.22 6.59
N SER A 241 -8.66 7.11 7.05
CA SER A 241 -7.73 7.17 8.19
C SER A 241 -6.37 7.81 7.85
N GLN A 242 -6.14 8.99 8.42
CA GLN A 242 -4.81 9.61 8.47
C GLN A 242 -3.82 8.83 9.34
N THR A 243 -4.31 8.08 10.33
CA THR A 243 -3.46 7.24 11.19
C THR A 243 -2.85 6.09 10.39
N LEU A 244 -3.65 5.37 9.58
CA LEU A 244 -3.15 4.38 8.63
C LEU A 244 -2.08 4.98 7.72
N PHE A 245 -2.40 6.14 7.12
CA PHE A 245 -1.52 6.88 6.22
C PHE A 245 -0.16 7.20 6.87
N LEU A 246 -0.16 7.70 8.11
CA LEU A 246 1.07 7.99 8.87
C LEU A 246 1.85 6.73 9.23
N GLY A 247 1.20 5.61 9.51
CA GLY A 247 1.89 4.35 9.72
C GLY A 247 2.65 3.88 8.48
N TYR A 248 2.11 4.14 7.28
CA TYR A 248 2.81 3.87 6.02
C TYR A 248 3.95 4.87 5.75
N SER A 249 3.79 6.15 6.13
CA SER A 249 4.77 7.21 5.84
C SER A 249 6.11 7.05 6.56
N VAL A 250 6.13 6.33 7.68
CA VAL A 250 7.39 5.94 8.34
C VAL A 250 8.33 5.20 7.38
N ALA A 251 7.83 4.53 6.33
CA ALA A 251 8.67 3.87 5.34
C ALA A 251 9.70 4.80 4.65
N GLY A 252 9.41 6.10 4.55
CA GLY A 252 10.31 7.07 3.92
C GLY A 252 11.66 7.23 4.64
N GLU A 253 11.64 7.54 5.93
CA GLU A 253 12.85 7.67 6.74
C GLU A 253 13.61 6.34 6.87
N ARG A 254 12.88 5.22 6.86
CA ARG A 254 13.45 3.87 6.90
C ARG A 254 14.20 3.56 5.61
N LEU A 255 13.60 3.89 4.47
CA LEU A 255 14.26 3.74 3.17
C LEU A 255 15.50 4.64 3.06
N LYS A 256 15.41 5.89 3.53
CA LYS A 256 16.55 6.83 3.55
C LYS A 256 17.73 6.28 4.32
N ARG A 257 17.49 5.70 5.49
CA ARG A 257 18.52 5.01 6.29
C ARG A 257 19.12 3.83 5.54
N GLN A 258 18.28 2.98 4.95
CA GLN A 258 18.70 1.82 4.17
C GLN A 258 19.53 2.19 2.94
N PHE A 259 19.24 3.33 2.31
CA PHE A 259 19.99 3.86 1.18
C PHE A 259 21.33 4.41 1.64
N ALA A 260 21.37 5.15 2.74
CA ALA A 260 22.63 5.61 3.34
C ALA A 260 23.57 4.44 3.71
N GLU A 261 23.04 3.39 4.35
CA GLU A 261 23.76 2.16 4.70
C GLU A 261 24.33 1.43 3.47
N ARG A 262 23.65 1.54 2.32
CA ARG A 262 24.07 0.93 1.04
C ARG A 262 24.81 1.90 0.12
N SER A 263 25.07 3.13 0.57
CA SER A 263 25.68 4.20 -0.25
C SER A 263 24.92 4.47 -1.57
N ILE A 264 23.59 4.37 -1.53
CA ILE A 264 22.71 4.80 -2.63
C ILE A 264 22.38 6.27 -2.42
N VAL A 265 22.80 7.12 -3.35
CA VAL A 265 22.58 8.56 -3.31
C VAL A 265 21.26 8.89 -4.00
N VAL A 266 20.50 9.83 -3.42
CA VAL A 266 19.30 10.41 -4.02
C VAL A 266 19.40 11.92 -3.93
N ASP A 267 19.61 12.55 -5.08
CA ASP A 267 19.73 13.99 -5.27
C ASP A 267 19.31 14.38 -6.70
N GLU A 268 19.51 15.63 -7.09
CA GLU A 268 19.11 16.13 -8.41
C GLU A 268 19.79 15.38 -9.58
N HIS A 269 20.98 14.81 -9.35
CA HIS A 269 21.74 14.06 -10.34
C HIS A 269 21.55 12.54 -10.24
N HIS A 270 20.94 12.06 -9.15
CA HIS A 270 20.66 10.66 -8.87
C HIS A 270 19.17 10.49 -8.50
N PRO A 271 18.24 10.65 -9.47
CA PRO A 271 16.81 10.64 -9.18
C PRO A 271 16.33 9.26 -8.74
N LEU A 272 15.34 9.22 -7.84
CA LEU A 272 14.67 8.02 -7.39
C LEU A 272 13.25 7.94 -7.98
N PHE A 273 12.96 6.92 -8.78
CA PHE A 273 11.61 6.60 -9.24
C PHE A 273 11.04 5.46 -8.43
N VAL A 274 9.82 5.61 -7.90
CA VAL A 274 9.18 4.60 -7.04
C VAL A 274 7.82 4.21 -7.59
N TYR A 275 7.60 2.90 -7.73
CA TYR A 275 6.41 2.33 -8.35
C TYR A 275 5.57 1.59 -7.31
N LEU A 276 4.38 2.12 -7.05
CA LEU A 276 3.57 1.80 -5.88
C LEU A 276 2.23 1.18 -6.31
N PRO A 277 2.00 -0.12 -6.03
CA PRO A 277 0.68 -0.72 -6.19
C PRO A 277 -0.40 0.04 -5.40
N CYS A 278 -1.52 0.36 -6.05
CA CYS A 278 -2.59 1.18 -5.50
C CYS A 278 -3.94 0.45 -5.53
N GLY A 279 -4.57 0.38 -4.35
CA GLY A 279 -6.00 0.10 -4.18
C GLY A 279 -6.69 1.41 -3.80
N VAL A 280 -7.25 1.51 -2.59
CA VAL A 280 -7.89 2.74 -2.08
C VAL A 280 -6.96 3.96 -2.02
N GLY A 281 -5.65 3.75 -1.88
CA GLY A 281 -4.62 4.80 -1.91
C GLY A 281 -3.88 5.04 -0.59
N GLY A 282 -4.41 4.65 0.57
CA GLY A 282 -3.78 4.93 1.87
C GLY A 282 -2.34 4.41 2.00
N GLY A 283 -2.12 3.15 1.60
CA GLY A 283 -0.79 2.51 1.56
C GLY A 283 0.22 3.26 0.69
N PRO A 284 0.02 3.31 -0.64
CA PRO A 284 0.97 3.97 -1.54
C PRO A 284 1.06 5.49 -1.30
N GLY A 285 -0.03 6.15 -0.91
CA GLY A 285 -0.07 7.57 -0.57
C GLY A 285 0.79 7.90 0.64
N GLY A 286 0.64 7.14 1.73
CA GLY A 286 1.44 7.34 2.93
C GLY A 286 2.92 7.08 2.66
N VAL A 287 3.25 6.00 1.94
CA VAL A 287 4.62 5.74 1.51
C VAL A 287 5.17 6.89 0.67
N ALA A 288 4.44 7.34 -0.36
CA ALA A 288 4.87 8.45 -1.22
C ALA A 288 5.09 9.74 -0.42
N PHE A 289 4.21 10.05 0.54
CA PHE A 289 4.39 11.20 1.43
C PHE A 289 5.66 11.08 2.28
N GLY A 290 5.87 9.92 2.91
CA GLY A 290 7.10 9.64 3.65
C GLY A 290 8.36 9.78 2.80
N LEU A 291 8.31 9.30 1.56
CA LEU A 291 9.41 9.43 0.60
C LEU A 291 9.66 10.89 0.23
N LYS A 292 8.61 11.69 -0.01
CA LYS A 292 8.75 13.12 -0.27
C LYS A 292 9.35 13.85 0.95
N MET A 293 8.95 13.52 2.17
CA MET A 293 9.60 14.02 3.39
C MET A 293 11.08 13.64 3.49
N ALA A 294 11.43 12.44 3.02
CA ALA A 294 12.79 11.92 3.09
C ALA A 294 13.73 12.49 2.01
N PHE A 295 13.24 12.65 0.77
CA PHE A 295 14.05 12.89 -0.43
C PHE A 295 13.67 14.16 -1.20
N GLY A 296 12.62 14.87 -0.78
CA GLY A 296 12.17 16.11 -1.41
C GLY A 296 11.74 15.91 -2.86
N ASP A 297 12.20 16.82 -3.72
CA ASP A 297 11.83 16.84 -5.14
C ASP A 297 12.57 15.79 -6.00
N ASN A 298 13.55 15.09 -5.42
CA ASN A 298 14.38 14.11 -6.14
C ASN A 298 13.78 12.70 -6.14
N VAL A 299 12.60 12.51 -5.52
CA VAL A 299 11.83 11.27 -5.60
C VAL A 299 10.55 11.47 -6.40
N HIS A 300 10.30 10.53 -7.31
CA HIS A 300 9.20 10.55 -8.28
C HIS A 300 8.33 9.32 -8.05
N CYS A 301 7.10 9.53 -7.58
CA CYS A 301 6.22 8.44 -7.17
C CYS A 301 5.13 8.21 -8.22
N VAL A 302 4.98 6.96 -8.67
CA VAL A 302 4.03 6.56 -9.71
C VAL A 302 3.14 5.44 -9.18
N PHE A 303 1.83 5.61 -9.27
CA PHE A 303 0.86 4.60 -8.81
C PHE A 303 0.52 3.60 -9.90
N ALA A 304 0.30 2.35 -9.50
CA ALA A 304 0.00 1.23 -10.38
C ALA A 304 -1.30 0.53 -9.95
N GLU A 305 -2.29 0.48 -10.84
CA GLU A 305 -3.61 -0.09 -10.58
C GLU A 305 -3.95 -1.21 -11.58
N PRO A 306 -4.86 -2.14 -11.26
CA PRO A 306 -5.39 -3.07 -12.26
C PRO A 306 -6.23 -2.35 -13.32
N THR A 307 -6.25 -2.85 -14.57
CA THR A 307 -7.16 -2.32 -15.61
C THR A 307 -8.63 -2.42 -15.23
N HIS A 308 -8.98 -3.40 -14.40
CA HIS A 308 -10.32 -3.59 -13.86
C HIS A 308 -10.61 -2.76 -12.59
N SER A 309 -9.62 -2.09 -12.00
CA SER A 309 -9.80 -1.29 -10.77
C SER A 309 -9.02 0.04 -10.77
N PRO A 310 -9.10 0.88 -11.82
CA PRO A 310 -8.31 2.12 -11.93
C PRO A 310 -8.90 3.28 -11.12
N CYS A 311 -9.26 3.06 -9.85
CA CYS A 311 -10.08 4.00 -9.09
C CYS A 311 -9.36 5.32 -8.79
N MET A 312 -8.06 5.29 -8.48
CA MET A 312 -7.28 6.47 -8.16
C MET A 312 -6.94 7.25 -9.43
N LEU A 313 -6.52 6.58 -10.51
CA LEU A 313 -6.31 7.20 -11.82
C LEU A 313 -7.59 7.88 -12.30
N LEU A 314 -8.73 7.19 -12.26
CA LEU A 314 -10.02 7.75 -12.65
C LEU A 314 -10.38 8.99 -11.80
N GLY A 315 -10.28 8.86 -10.48
CA GLY A 315 -10.62 9.93 -9.54
C GLY A 315 -9.75 11.17 -9.73
N VAL A 316 -8.42 11.01 -9.80
CA VAL A 316 -7.48 12.13 -9.93
C VAL A 316 -7.54 12.74 -11.33
N HIS A 317 -7.57 11.92 -12.39
CA HIS A 317 -7.59 12.43 -13.77
C HIS A 317 -8.83 13.26 -14.07
N THR A 318 -9.99 12.89 -13.51
CA THR A 318 -11.26 13.62 -13.68
C THR A 318 -11.45 14.74 -12.64
N GLY A 319 -10.61 14.81 -11.61
CA GLY A 319 -10.78 15.72 -10.47
C GLY A 319 -11.98 15.39 -9.56
N LEU A 320 -12.68 14.28 -9.82
CA LEU A 320 -13.83 13.84 -9.02
C LEU A 320 -13.41 13.11 -7.75
N HIS A 321 -12.22 12.52 -7.73
CA HIS A 321 -11.66 11.72 -6.62
C HIS A 321 -12.63 10.63 -6.15
N ASP A 322 -12.95 10.59 -4.86
CA ASP A 322 -13.94 9.72 -4.23
C ASP A 322 -15.38 9.98 -4.72
N GLY A 323 -15.61 11.10 -5.42
CA GLY A 323 -16.85 11.40 -6.10
C GLY A 323 -17.16 10.47 -7.28
N ILE A 324 -16.28 9.55 -7.70
CA ILE A 324 -16.54 8.60 -8.78
C ILE A 324 -16.00 7.20 -8.43
N ALA A 325 -16.72 6.16 -8.83
CA ALA A 325 -16.24 4.77 -8.79
C ALA A 325 -16.08 4.19 -10.20
N VAL A 326 -15.26 3.16 -10.34
CA VAL A 326 -15.03 2.47 -11.62
C VAL A 326 -16.33 1.84 -12.16
N GLN A 327 -17.23 1.42 -11.27
CA GLN A 327 -18.57 0.93 -11.63
C GLN A 327 -19.45 2.02 -12.25
N ASP A 328 -19.26 3.30 -11.90
CA ASP A 328 -20.03 4.42 -12.47
C ASP A 328 -19.76 4.59 -13.98
N ILE A 329 -18.62 4.06 -14.46
CA ILE A 329 -18.25 4.02 -15.89
C ILE A 329 -18.34 2.61 -16.49
N GLY A 330 -18.92 1.64 -15.77
CA GLY A 330 -19.19 0.29 -16.26
C GLY A 330 -18.04 -0.71 -16.13
N ILE A 331 -16.98 -0.41 -15.37
CA ILE A 331 -15.91 -1.37 -15.07
C ILE A 331 -16.34 -2.25 -13.87
N ASP A 332 -16.04 -3.55 -13.93
CA ASP A 332 -16.56 -4.57 -13.01
C ASP A 332 -15.89 -4.62 -11.63
N ASN A 333 -14.69 -4.05 -11.45
CA ASN A 333 -13.86 -4.18 -10.25
C ASN A 333 -13.45 -5.63 -9.91
N ILE A 334 -13.34 -6.50 -10.92
CA ILE A 334 -12.94 -7.90 -10.76
C ILE A 334 -11.52 -8.10 -11.30
N THR A 335 -10.59 -8.37 -10.39
CA THR A 335 -9.17 -8.57 -10.72
C THR A 335 -8.54 -9.65 -9.84
N ALA A 336 -7.55 -10.35 -10.39
CA ALA A 336 -6.65 -11.25 -9.69
C ALA A 336 -5.85 -10.57 -8.57
N ALA A 337 -5.64 -9.26 -8.66
CA ALA A 337 -4.94 -8.47 -7.67
C ALA A 337 -5.89 -8.08 -6.53
N ASP A 338 -6.29 -9.04 -5.69
CA ASP A 338 -7.31 -8.86 -4.63
C ASP A 338 -7.02 -7.68 -3.68
N GLY A 339 -5.75 -7.41 -3.39
CA GLY A 339 -5.35 -6.27 -2.55
C GLY A 339 -5.52 -4.88 -3.22
N LEU A 340 -5.85 -4.85 -4.52
CA LEU A 340 -6.05 -3.66 -5.36
C LEU A 340 -7.45 -3.60 -5.97
N ALA A 341 -8.33 -4.57 -5.67
CA ALA A 341 -9.70 -4.66 -6.20
C ALA A 341 -10.64 -3.63 -5.54
N VAL A 342 -10.33 -2.35 -5.68
CA VAL A 342 -11.02 -1.23 -5.06
C VAL A 342 -11.69 -0.39 -6.13
N GLY A 343 -13.01 -0.19 -5.99
CA GLY A 343 -13.79 0.53 -6.99
C GLY A 343 -13.81 2.05 -6.83
N ARG A 344 -13.50 2.57 -5.64
CA ARG A 344 -13.55 4.01 -5.31
C ARG A 344 -12.29 4.43 -4.57
N ALA A 345 -11.69 5.54 -4.98
CA ALA A 345 -10.50 6.09 -4.34
C ALA A 345 -10.81 6.64 -2.94
N SER A 346 -9.77 6.73 -2.09
CA SER A 346 -9.84 7.40 -0.78
C SER A 346 -10.37 8.84 -0.89
N GLY A 347 -11.23 9.21 0.07
CA GLY A 347 -11.74 10.59 0.22
C GLY A 347 -10.68 11.63 0.61
N PHE A 348 -9.49 11.16 1.03
CA PHE A 348 -8.38 12.00 1.47
C PHE A 348 -7.21 11.97 0.49
N VAL A 349 -6.72 10.78 0.13
CA VAL A 349 -5.38 10.63 -0.48
C VAL A 349 -5.27 11.31 -1.83
N GLY A 350 -6.28 11.20 -2.70
CA GLY A 350 -6.21 11.78 -4.05
C GLY A 350 -5.96 13.29 -4.00
N ARG A 351 -6.75 14.01 -3.19
CA ARG A 351 -6.62 15.47 -3.03
C ARG A 351 -5.34 15.87 -2.30
N ALA A 352 -4.97 15.09 -1.28
CA ALA A 352 -3.79 15.35 -0.46
C ALA A 352 -2.48 15.19 -1.27
N MET A 353 -2.41 14.18 -2.14
CA MET A 353 -1.17 13.73 -2.76
C MET A 353 -1.05 14.02 -4.26
N GLU A 354 -2.12 14.41 -4.97
CA GLU A 354 -2.06 14.60 -6.43
C GLU A 354 -0.91 15.50 -6.90
N ARG A 355 -0.59 16.57 -6.16
CA ARG A 355 0.50 17.52 -6.47
C ARG A 355 1.90 16.92 -6.29
N LEU A 356 2.00 15.81 -5.56
CA LEU A 356 3.25 15.14 -5.19
C LEU A 356 3.41 13.77 -5.88
N LEU A 357 2.49 13.40 -6.78
CA LEU A 357 2.48 12.13 -7.50
C LEU A 357 2.67 12.37 -9.00
N ASP A 358 3.72 11.77 -9.55
CA ASP A 358 4.21 11.98 -10.91
C ASP A 358 3.33 11.31 -11.97
N GLY A 359 2.64 10.23 -11.63
CA GLY A 359 1.78 9.55 -12.58
C GLY A 359 1.05 8.35 -12.02
N TYR A 360 0.21 7.81 -12.89
CA TYR A 360 -0.69 6.70 -12.60
C TYR A 360 -0.75 5.84 -13.86
N TYR A 361 -0.75 4.52 -13.70
CA TYR A 361 -0.92 3.61 -14.82
C TYR A 361 -1.72 2.38 -14.43
N THR A 362 -2.23 1.70 -15.43
CA THR A 362 -2.94 0.44 -15.28
C THR A 362 -2.15 -0.73 -15.84
N VAL A 363 -2.35 -1.91 -15.23
CA VAL A 363 -1.74 -3.17 -15.64
C VAL A 363 -2.79 -4.28 -15.64
N SER A 364 -2.75 -5.13 -16.65
CA SER A 364 -3.65 -6.27 -16.76
C SER A 364 -3.27 -7.38 -15.78
N ASP A 365 -4.26 -8.20 -15.40
CA ASP A 365 -4.04 -9.39 -14.58
C ASP A 365 -3.01 -10.33 -15.20
N GLN A 366 -3.09 -10.57 -16.51
CA GLN A 366 -2.18 -11.46 -17.20
C GLN A 366 -0.74 -10.94 -17.12
N ARG A 367 -0.52 -9.64 -17.29
CA ARG A 367 0.81 -9.05 -17.12
C ARG A 367 1.34 -9.21 -15.69
N MET A 368 0.50 -9.03 -14.67
CA MET A 368 0.93 -9.26 -13.29
C MET A 368 1.34 -10.74 -13.05
N TYR A 369 0.61 -11.71 -13.62
CA TYR A 369 0.99 -13.13 -13.55
C TYR A 369 2.27 -13.45 -14.32
N ASP A 370 2.43 -12.89 -15.50
CA ASP A 370 3.62 -13.06 -16.34
C ASP A 370 4.86 -12.52 -15.62
N LEU A 371 4.78 -11.30 -15.07
CA LEU A 371 5.87 -10.68 -14.32
C LEU A 371 6.17 -11.43 -13.01
N LEU A 372 5.17 -12.04 -12.36
CA LEU A 372 5.37 -12.90 -11.20
C LEU A 372 6.18 -14.16 -11.58
N GLY A 373 5.80 -14.84 -12.65
CA GLY A 373 6.52 -16.01 -13.15
C GLY A 373 7.98 -15.68 -13.45
N LEU A 374 8.21 -14.57 -14.15
CA LEU A 374 9.53 -14.09 -14.51
C LEU A 374 10.39 -13.75 -13.28
N LEU A 375 9.84 -12.99 -12.33
CA LEU A 375 10.54 -12.62 -11.10
C LEU A 375 10.95 -13.86 -10.29
N ASN A 376 10.04 -14.83 -10.16
CA ASN A 376 10.33 -16.10 -9.50
C ASN A 376 11.41 -16.89 -10.23
N GLN A 377 11.38 -16.93 -11.56
CA GLN A 377 12.35 -17.67 -12.37
C GLN A 377 13.77 -17.08 -12.27
N VAL A 378 13.90 -15.75 -12.37
CA VAL A 378 15.23 -15.13 -12.51
C VAL A 378 15.82 -14.63 -11.20
N GLU A 379 14.97 -14.21 -10.24
CA GLU A 379 15.41 -13.73 -8.92
C GLU A 379 15.04 -14.67 -7.77
N GLY A 380 14.22 -15.70 -8.00
CA GLY A 380 13.77 -16.60 -6.92
C GLY A 380 12.82 -15.93 -5.92
N ILE A 381 12.21 -14.80 -6.28
CA ILE A 381 11.31 -14.04 -5.40
C ILE A 381 9.86 -14.33 -5.78
N LYS A 382 9.09 -14.80 -4.80
CA LYS A 382 7.66 -15.12 -4.94
C LYS A 382 6.82 -14.02 -4.29
N LEU A 383 5.83 -13.52 -5.01
CA LEU A 383 4.94 -12.43 -4.60
C LEU A 383 3.49 -12.77 -4.94
N GLU A 384 2.53 -12.08 -4.33
CA GLU A 384 1.14 -12.14 -4.81
C GLU A 384 0.92 -11.19 -6.01
N PRO A 385 -0.10 -11.41 -6.87
CA PRO A 385 -0.30 -10.60 -8.07
C PRO A 385 -0.34 -9.09 -7.83
N SER A 386 -1.02 -8.63 -6.77
CA SER A 386 -1.07 -7.22 -6.38
C SER A 386 0.31 -6.58 -6.19
N ALA A 387 1.31 -7.34 -5.76
CA ALA A 387 2.66 -6.84 -5.53
C ALA A 387 3.49 -6.72 -6.81
N LEU A 388 2.98 -7.19 -7.95
CA LEU A 388 3.61 -7.04 -9.27
C LEU A 388 3.12 -5.81 -10.03
N ALA A 389 2.08 -5.12 -9.55
CA ALA A 389 1.53 -3.98 -10.28
C ALA A 389 2.59 -2.90 -10.57
N GLY A 390 3.48 -2.65 -9.60
CA GLY A 390 4.59 -1.71 -9.72
C GLY A 390 5.72 -2.13 -10.70
N MET A 391 5.78 -3.40 -11.10
CA MET A 391 6.96 -3.97 -11.78
C MET A 391 7.10 -3.48 -13.23
N PHE A 392 6.00 -3.07 -13.87
CA PHE A 392 6.03 -2.57 -15.24
C PHE A 392 6.34 -1.06 -15.35
N GLY A 393 6.22 -0.32 -14.24
CA GLY A 393 6.43 1.12 -14.20
C GLY A 393 7.80 1.63 -14.72
N PRO A 394 8.93 0.95 -14.48
CA PRO A 394 10.23 1.34 -15.05
C PRO A 394 10.22 1.41 -16.58
N VAL A 395 9.52 0.49 -17.25
CA VAL A 395 9.39 0.48 -18.72
C VAL A 395 8.58 1.68 -19.18
N LEU A 396 7.43 1.93 -18.54
CA LEU A 396 6.56 3.07 -18.86
C LEU A 396 7.25 4.43 -18.67
N VAL A 397 8.07 4.58 -17.63
CA VAL A 397 8.83 5.82 -17.41
C VAL A 397 9.94 5.97 -18.45
N ALA A 398 10.66 4.90 -18.77
CA ALA A 398 11.74 4.94 -19.75
C ALA A 398 11.23 5.32 -21.16
N ASP A 399 10.01 4.90 -21.51
CA ASP A 399 9.41 5.16 -22.81
C ASP A 399 8.66 6.51 -22.90
N ASN A 400 8.55 7.27 -21.79
CA ASN A 400 7.79 8.53 -21.77
C ASN A 400 8.70 9.77 -21.86
N ALA A 401 9.15 10.08 -23.08
CA ALA A 401 10.00 11.24 -23.34
C ALA A 401 9.38 12.58 -22.91
N GLU A 402 8.07 12.76 -23.10
CA GLU A 402 7.37 14.00 -22.72
C GLU A 402 7.41 14.24 -21.21
N TYR A 403 7.14 13.20 -20.41
CA TYR A 403 7.23 13.27 -18.96
C TYR A 403 8.67 13.57 -18.52
N LEU A 404 9.64 12.80 -19.01
CA LEU A 404 11.05 12.97 -18.64
C LEU A 404 11.56 14.37 -19.01
N GLU A 405 11.19 14.91 -20.17
CA GLU A 405 11.52 16.28 -20.56
C GLU A 405 10.88 17.30 -19.61
N ARG A 406 9.59 17.14 -19.29
CA ARG A 406 8.85 18.04 -18.38
C ARG A 406 9.48 18.12 -16.99
N ILE A 407 10.04 17.02 -16.48
CA ILE A 407 10.73 16.98 -15.18
C ILE A 407 12.25 17.16 -15.28
N ASN A 408 12.77 17.62 -16.43
CA ASN A 408 14.19 17.90 -16.66
C ASN A 408 15.12 16.69 -16.42
N MET A 409 14.67 15.49 -16.80
CA MET A 409 15.44 14.26 -16.70
C MET A 409 16.27 14.03 -17.96
N THR A 410 17.50 14.50 -17.92
CA THR A 410 18.47 14.26 -19.00
C THR A 410 18.92 12.81 -19.02
N ASP A 411 19.45 12.38 -20.16
CA ASP A 411 20.06 11.06 -20.31
C ASP A 411 21.11 10.75 -19.24
N ALA A 412 21.92 11.74 -18.85
CA ALA A 412 22.93 11.58 -17.81
C ALA A 412 22.32 11.35 -16.42
N LYS A 413 21.23 12.07 -16.07
CA LYS A 413 20.49 11.83 -14.81
C LYS A 413 19.86 10.44 -14.82
N MET A 414 19.29 10.02 -15.94
CA MET A 414 18.64 8.71 -16.06
C MET A 414 19.63 7.54 -15.98
N GLU A 415 20.87 7.65 -16.49
CA GLU A 415 21.90 6.62 -16.29
C GLU A 415 22.30 6.45 -14.81
N SER A 416 22.12 7.49 -14.00
CA SER A 416 22.35 7.48 -12.55
C SER A 416 21.07 7.24 -11.73
N ALA A 417 19.92 6.99 -12.36
CA ALA A 417 18.65 6.83 -11.68
C ALA A 417 18.58 5.53 -10.87
N THR A 418 17.77 5.54 -9.82
CA THR A 418 17.32 4.34 -9.12
C THR A 418 15.83 4.15 -9.37
N HIS A 419 15.46 3.02 -9.96
CA HIS A 419 14.08 2.56 -10.08
C HIS A 419 13.78 1.60 -8.93
N LEU A 420 12.77 1.90 -8.11
CA LEU A 420 12.39 1.10 -6.96
C LEU A 420 10.95 0.60 -7.11
N VAL A 421 10.81 -0.70 -7.34
CA VAL A 421 9.51 -1.38 -7.32
C VAL A 421 9.14 -1.69 -5.87
N TRP A 422 7.91 -1.37 -5.47
CA TRP A 422 7.42 -1.63 -4.11
C TRP A 422 6.57 -2.90 -4.07
N ALA A 423 7.15 -4.01 -3.59
CA ALA A 423 6.43 -5.27 -3.45
C ALA A 423 5.58 -5.27 -2.18
N THR A 424 4.25 -5.32 -2.31
CA THR A 424 3.31 -5.04 -1.22
C THR A 424 2.78 -6.27 -0.47
N GLY A 425 3.02 -7.48 -0.95
CA GLY A 425 2.50 -8.73 -0.36
C GLY A 425 3.08 -9.99 -1.00
N GLY A 426 3.05 -11.11 -0.27
CA GLY A 426 3.46 -12.41 -0.81
C GLY A 426 4.04 -13.39 0.21
N GLY A 427 4.71 -12.89 1.26
CA GLY A 427 5.49 -13.73 2.18
C GLY A 427 4.65 -14.68 3.05
N MET A 428 3.35 -14.43 3.18
CA MET A 428 2.43 -15.34 3.89
C MET A 428 1.55 -16.19 2.97
N VAL A 429 1.66 -16.04 1.66
CA VAL A 429 0.86 -16.82 0.71
C VAL A 429 1.28 -18.30 0.82
N PRO A 430 0.34 -19.23 1.10
CA PRO A 430 0.66 -20.66 1.16
C PRO A 430 1.25 -21.16 -0.15
N ALA A 431 2.13 -22.17 -0.08
CA ALA A 431 2.79 -22.74 -1.26
C ALA A 431 1.79 -23.16 -2.36
N GLU A 432 0.70 -23.81 -1.98
CA GLU A 432 -0.34 -24.24 -2.93
C GLU A 432 -1.00 -23.06 -3.67
N GLU A 433 -1.27 -21.96 -2.97
CA GLU A 433 -1.83 -20.76 -3.60
C GLU A 433 -0.80 -20.05 -4.49
N MET A 434 0.47 -20.02 -4.07
CA MET A 434 1.56 -19.47 -4.88
C MET A 434 1.78 -20.28 -6.16
N ASP A 435 1.70 -21.60 -6.10
CA ASP A 435 1.81 -22.47 -7.27
C ASP A 435 0.66 -22.23 -8.26
N LYS A 436 -0.56 -21.96 -7.76
CA LYS A 436 -1.70 -21.53 -8.60
C LYS A 436 -1.44 -20.20 -9.28
N TYR A 437 -0.77 -19.24 -8.62
CA TYR A 437 -0.40 -17.97 -9.24
C TYR A 437 0.66 -18.15 -10.32
N LEU A 438 1.70 -18.92 -10.03
CA LEU A 438 2.79 -19.19 -10.99
C LEU A 438 2.29 -19.94 -12.23
N ALA A 439 1.35 -20.87 -12.07
CA ALA A 439 0.75 -21.63 -13.18
C ALA A 439 -0.07 -20.77 -14.16
N LYS A 440 -0.41 -19.52 -13.79
CA LYS A 440 -1.10 -18.57 -14.68
C LYS A 440 -0.15 -17.72 -15.52
N SER A 441 1.15 -17.76 -15.23
CA SER A 441 2.16 -17.12 -16.08
C SER A 441 2.17 -17.82 -17.45
N THR A 442 2.17 -17.03 -18.51
CA THR A 442 2.26 -17.50 -19.90
C THR A 442 3.67 -17.37 -20.48
N LEU A 443 4.57 -16.70 -19.75
CA LEU A 443 5.99 -16.62 -20.09
C LEU A 443 6.67 -17.92 -19.66
N VAL A 444 7.42 -18.52 -20.60
CA VAL A 444 8.16 -19.79 -20.41
C VAL A 444 9.63 -19.51 -20.11
#